data_AF-A0A495JUZ4-F1
#
_entry.id   AF-A0A495JUZ4-F1
#
_cell.length_a   1.000
_cell.length_b   1.000
_cell.length_c   1.000
_cell.angle_alpha   90.00
_cell.angle_beta   90.00
_cell.angle_gamma   90.00
#
_symmetry.space_group_name_H-M   'P 1'
#
loop_
_entity.id
_entity.type
_entity.pdbx_description
1 polymer ?
#
loop_
_entity_poly.entity_id
_entity_poly.type
_entity_poly.pdbx_seq_one_letter_code
_entity_poly.pdbx_strand_id
1 'polypeptide(L)'
;MTGRTWTLHIAAPAQLWSTNDSHNKGPRPTSANRKQWRKAGYDTAAFYRLPKHLRRVRYNITFHFTDRARRDALNYSETAKPVIDAFGPPFVQAPTAKRPNGASAPGWSLIPDDTPEYLESATLAIGPLWPTVLAGLPAADRRRLVSPHGGMTVVITDLSPADLFTPAAPAPSAALACDRIGQAFTDAAVFRIALEEIRDLDPATPAGRLATEVLAGKHHPNHNHMKEVAHV
;
A
#
# COMPACT_ATOMS: atom_id res chain seq x y z
N MET A 1 -6.30 7.93 -23.75
CA MET A 1 -6.09 7.12 -22.55
C MET A 1 -7.18 7.46 -21.55
N THR A 2 -8.18 6.59 -21.39
CA THR A 2 -9.25 6.73 -20.38
C THR A 2 -8.87 5.91 -19.15
N GLY A 3 -7.96 6.46 -18.34
CA GLY A 3 -7.64 5.88 -17.04
C GLY A 3 -8.80 6.04 -16.06
N ARG A 4 -8.95 5.11 -15.10
CA ARG A 4 -9.91 5.26 -14.00
C ARG A 4 -9.43 6.39 -13.09
N THR A 5 -10.38 7.18 -12.60
CA THR A 5 -10.08 8.30 -11.70
C THR A 5 -10.90 8.20 -10.43
N TRP A 6 -10.26 8.44 -9.28
CA TRP A 6 -10.90 8.55 -7.98
C TRP A 6 -10.69 9.95 -7.42
N THR A 7 -11.77 10.56 -6.93
CA THR A 7 -11.71 11.84 -6.21
C THR A 7 -12.01 11.58 -4.73
N LEU A 8 -11.04 11.91 -3.89
CA LEU A 8 -11.09 11.70 -2.45
C LEU A 8 -11.13 13.04 -1.75
N HIS A 9 -12.00 13.17 -0.76
CA HIS A 9 -12.00 14.31 0.14
C HIS A 9 -11.51 13.85 1.51
N ILE A 10 -10.45 14.47 1.98
CA ILE A 10 -9.81 14.17 3.27
C ILE A 10 -9.96 15.41 4.13
N ALA A 11 -10.79 15.33 5.17
CA ALA A 11 -10.85 16.38 6.18
C ALA A 11 -9.53 16.43 6.94
N ALA A 12 -9.04 17.64 7.22
CA ALA A 12 -7.76 17.80 7.88
C ALA A 12 -7.82 17.29 9.32
N PRO A 13 -7.12 16.19 9.68
CA PRO A 13 -7.13 15.66 11.05
C PRO A 13 -6.33 16.56 12.00
N ALA A 14 -5.44 17.38 11.43
CA ALA A 14 -4.59 18.36 12.09
C ALA A 14 -4.40 19.56 11.16
N GLN A 15 -3.71 20.60 11.62
CA GLN A 15 -3.34 21.75 10.81
C GLN A 15 -2.65 21.31 9.49
N LEU A 16 -3.02 21.97 8.38
CA LEU A 16 -2.25 21.92 7.14
C LEU A 16 -0.93 22.63 7.40
N TRP A 17 0.12 21.82 7.40
CA TRP A 17 1.43 22.15 7.89
C TRP A 17 2.33 22.57 6.71
N SER A 18 2.87 23.79 6.79
CA SER A 18 3.81 24.28 5.79
C SER A 18 5.26 23.87 6.08
N THR A 19 6.16 23.96 5.10
CA THR A 19 7.60 23.76 5.29
C THR A 19 8.16 24.61 6.44
N ASN A 20 7.70 25.85 6.55
CA ASN A 20 8.10 26.75 7.63
C ASN A 20 7.61 26.28 8.99
N ASP A 21 6.38 25.76 9.07
CA ASP A 21 5.88 25.17 10.32
C ASP A 21 6.75 23.98 10.74
N SER A 22 7.21 23.16 9.77
CA SER A 22 8.02 21.95 10.05
C SER A 22 9.38 22.33 10.63
N HIS A 23 9.96 23.39 10.12
CA HIS A 23 11.19 23.97 10.62
C HIS A 23 11.00 24.60 12.01
N ASN A 24 9.95 25.41 12.18
CA ASN A 24 9.77 26.23 13.38
C ASN A 24 9.30 25.46 14.61
N LYS A 25 8.54 24.37 14.44
CA LYS A 25 7.98 23.59 15.56
C LYS A 25 8.87 22.43 15.99
N GLY A 26 9.91 22.12 15.22
CA GLY A 26 10.84 21.02 15.49
C GLY A 26 10.26 19.62 15.21
N PRO A 27 11.06 18.56 15.43
CA PRO A 27 10.78 17.24 14.86
C PRO A 27 9.62 16.48 15.53
N ARG A 28 9.38 16.66 16.84
CA ARG A 28 8.33 15.92 17.55
C ARG A 28 6.92 16.34 17.11
N PRO A 29 6.57 17.64 17.10
CA PRO A 29 5.26 18.09 16.62
C PRO A 29 5.03 17.73 15.14
N THR A 30 6.06 17.91 14.29
CA THR A 30 6.00 17.54 12.87
C THR A 30 5.70 16.06 12.69
N SER A 31 6.38 15.18 13.42
CA SER A 31 6.13 13.74 13.34
C SER A 31 4.72 13.36 13.79
N ALA A 32 4.18 14.02 14.83
CA ALA A 32 2.81 13.79 15.29
C ALA A 32 1.77 14.20 14.24
N ASN A 33 1.96 15.36 13.60
CA ASN A 33 1.10 15.83 12.50
C ASN A 33 1.15 14.89 11.30
N ARG A 34 2.35 14.51 10.84
CA ARG A 34 2.54 13.55 9.75
C ARG A 34 1.83 12.21 10.03
N LYS A 35 1.90 11.71 11.28
CA LYS A 35 1.19 10.48 11.68
C LYS A 35 -0.33 10.60 11.53
N GLN A 36 -0.92 11.74 11.92
CA GLN A 36 -2.37 11.96 11.79
C GLN A 36 -2.80 12.03 10.32
N TRP A 37 -2.05 12.76 9.49
CA TRP A 37 -2.31 12.83 8.05
C TRP A 37 -2.15 11.48 7.34
N ARG A 38 -1.12 10.70 7.68
CA ARG A 38 -0.95 9.34 7.15
C ARG A 38 -2.11 8.43 7.52
N LYS A 39 -2.59 8.50 8.77
CA LYS A 39 -3.77 7.74 9.19
C LYS A 39 -5.01 8.15 8.39
N ALA A 40 -5.27 9.45 8.24
CA ALA A 40 -6.42 9.95 7.49
C ALA A 40 -6.37 9.55 6.00
N GLY A 41 -5.19 9.54 5.38
CA GLY A 41 -4.99 9.03 4.02
C GLY A 41 -5.36 7.55 3.91
N TYR A 42 -4.86 6.71 4.82
CA TYR A 42 -5.19 5.29 4.86
C TYR A 42 -6.68 5.03 5.08
N ASP A 43 -7.29 5.68 6.07
CA ASP A 43 -8.71 5.52 6.38
C ASP A 43 -9.59 5.94 5.19
N THR A 44 -9.19 7.00 4.47
CA THR A 44 -9.90 7.47 3.27
C THR A 44 -9.74 6.47 2.13
N ALA A 45 -8.54 5.94 1.89
CA ALA A 45 -8.33 4.91 0.88
C ALA A 45 -9.21 3.67 1.14
N ALA A 46 -9.29 3.26 2.41
CA ALA A 46 -10.15 2.16 2.85
C ALA A 46 -11.64 2.46 2.65
N PHE A 47 -12.08 3.66 3.04
CA PHE A 47 -13.46 4.10 2.89
C PHE A 47 -13.92 4.10 1.43
N TYR A 48 -13.09 4.63 0.53
CA TYR A 48 -13.36 4.64 -0.91
C TYR A 48 -13.09 3.30 -1.60
N ARG A 49 -12.63 2.29 -0.85
CA ARG A 49 -12.27 0.96 -1.36
C ARG A 49 -11.37 1.04 -2.59
N LEU A 50 -10.33 1.87 -2.49
CA LEU A 50 -9.38 2.02 -3.58
C LEU A 50 -8.78 0.67 -3.96
N PRO A 51 -8.48 0.43 -5.25
CA PRO A 51 -7.77 -0.77 -5.66
C PRO A 51 -6.39 -0.84 -4.99
N LYS A 52 -5.76 -2.00 -5.07
CA LYS A 52 -4.39 -2.22 -4.62
C LYS A 52 -3.53 -2.65 -5.80
N HIS A 53 -2.23 -2.41 -5.69
CA HIS A 53 -1.22 -2.84 -6.66
C HIS A 53 -1.47 -2.33 -8.09
N LEU A 54 -1.92 -1.08 -8.22
CA LEU A 54 -1.92 -0.39 -9.51
C LEU A 54 -0.49 -0.28 -10.03
N ARG A 55 -0.34 -0.43 -11.35
CA ARG A 55 0.97 -0.39 -12.00
C ARG A 55 1.54 1.02 -12.01
N ARG A 56 0.71 2.03 -12.24
CA ARG A 56 1.17 3.42 -12.30
C ARG A 56 0.04 4.40 -12.02
N VAL A 57 0.33 5.44 -11.25
CA VAL A 57 -0.64 6.47 -10.87
C VAL A 57 -0.09 7.89 -11.02
N ARG A 58 -1.00 8.85 -11.08
CA ARG A 58 -0.75 10.28 -10.91
C ARG A 58 -1.62 10.82 -9.79
N TYR A 59 -1.08 11.70 -8.96
CA TYR A 59 -1.82 12.42 -7.93
C TYR A 59 -1.98 13.89 -8.29
N ASN A 60 -3.18 14.42 -8.13
CA ASN A 60 -3.41 15.87 -8.07
C ASN A 60 -3.99 16.21 -6.69
N ILE A 61 -3.23 16.96 -5.90
CA ILE A 61 -3.58 17.28 -4.51
C ILE A 61 -3.92 18.77 -4.45
N THR A 62 -5.14 19.05 -4.02
CA THR A 62 -5.62 20.41 -3.79
C THR A 62 -5.83 20.64 -2.31
N PHE A 63 -5.16 21.63 -1.74
CA PHE A 63 -5.35 22.04 -0.35
C PHE A 63 -6.49 23.05 -0.24
N HIS A 64 -7.32 22.88 0.78
CA HIS A 64 -8.48 23.72 1.04
C HIS A 64 -8.40 24.27 2.46
N PHE A 65 -8.13 25.56 2.58
CA PHE A 65 -8.02 26.23 3.88
C PHE A 65 -9.38 26.74 4.34
N THR A 66 -9.48 27.09 5.62
CA THR A 66 -10.69 27.70 6.20
C THR A 66 -10.75 29.21 6.03
N ASP A 67 -9.62 29.84 5.67
CA ASP A 67 -9.50 31.27 5.47
C ASP A 67 -8.91 31.62 4.10
N ARG A 68 -8.96 32.91 3.74
CA ARG A 68 -8.49 33.44 2.45
C ARG A 68 -7.04 33.93 2.47
N ALA A 69 -6.23 33.56 3.46
CA ALA A 69 -4.83 34.00 3.49
C ALA A 69 -4.07 33.50 2.25
N ARG A 70 -3.22 34.36 1.69
CA ARG A 70 -2.39 34.05 0.53
C ARG A 70 -1.35 32.99 0.91
N ARG A 71 -1.29 31.92 0.12
CA ARG A 71 -0.44 30.75 0.36
C ARG A 71 0.13 30.23 -0.95
N ASP A 72 1.30 29.61 -0.87
CA ASP A 72 1.92 28.87 -1.96
C ASP A 72 1.71 27.37 -1.72
N ALA A 73 1.24 26.64 -2.74
CA ALA A 73 0.95 25.21 -2.64
C ALA A 73 2.20 24.37 -2.38
N LEU A 74 3.36 24.75 -2.93
CA LEU A 74 4.60 23.99 -2.77
C LEU A 74 5.06 23.94 -1.32
N ASN A 75 4.76 25.00 -0.56
CA ASN A 75 5.05 25.06 0.87
C ASN A 75 4.25 24.05 1.70
N TYR A 76 3.22 23.38 1.16
CA TYR A 76 2.43 22.38 1.89
C TYR A 76 2.74 20.94 1.48
N SER A 77 3.84 20.71 0.75
CA SER A 77 4.36 19.37 0.45
C SER A 77 4.56 18.50 1.70
N GLU A 78 4.92 19.13 2.82
CA GLU A 78 5.01 18.51 4.16
C GLU A 78 3.69 17.90 4.65
N THR A 79 2.56 18.44 4.22
CA THR A 79 1.22 17.90 4.48
C THR A 79 0.83 16.82 3.48
N ALA A 80 1.21 16.98 2.20
CA ALA A 80 0.87 16.02 1.15
C ALA A 80 1.64 14.70 1.29
N LYS A 81 2.93 14.75 1.64
CA LYS A 81 3.79 13.56 1.66
C LYS A 81 3.25 12.43 2.54
N PRO A 82 2.83 12.66 3.80
CA PRO A 82 2.27 11.58 4.62
C PRO A 82 1.02 10.92 4.04
N VAL A 83 0.22 11.65 3.25
CA VAL A 83 -0.96 11.11 2.57
C VAL A 83 -0.55 10.26 1.37
N ILE A 84 0.42 10.71 0.58
CA ILE A 84 1.02 9.91 -0.49
C ILE A 84 1.62 8.62 0.09
N ASP A 85 2.39 8.73 1.17
CA ASP A 85 2.97 7.57 1.85
C ASP A 85 1.88 6.62 2.41
N ALA A 86 0.70 7.13 2.76
CA ALA A 86 -0.43 6.31 3.20
C ALA A 86 -1.02 5.48 2.06
N PHE A 87 -0.96 5.96 0.82
CA PHE A 87 -1.39 5.22 -0.35
C PHE A 87 -0.34 4.19 -0.80
N GLY A 88 0.94 4.45 -0.51
CA GLY A 88 2.03 3.50 -0.75
C GLY A 88 2.00 2.26 0.15
N PRO A 89 3.07 1.45 0.14
CA PRO A 89 3.19 0.27 0.99
C PRO A 89 3.27 0.65 2.49
N PRO A 90 2.94 -0.27 3.39
CA PRO A 90 3.19 -0.10 4.81
C PRO A 90 4.66 0.21 5.09
N PHE A 91 4.90 1.17 5.98
CA PHE A 91 6.26 1.49 6.41
C PHE A 91 6.63 0.57 7.58
N VAL A 92 7.78 -0.11 7.45
CA VAL A 92 8.37 -0.92 8.53
C VAL A 92 9.84 -0.56 8.64
N GLN A 93 10.25 -0.08 9.81
CA GLN A 93 11.63 0.19 10.18
C GLN A 93 12.08 -0.87 11.18
N ALA A 94 13.17 -1.56 10.87
CA ALA A 94 13.80 -2.51 11.78
C ALA A 94 14.23 -1.83 13.10
N PRO A 95 14.28 -2.59 14.21
CA PRO A 95 14.89 -2.13 15.47
C PRO A 95 16.28 -1.50 15.27
N THR A 96 16.55 -0.43 16.00
CA THR A 96 17.87 0.22 16.05
C THR A 96 18.25 0.56 17.49
N ALA A 97 19.52 0.83 17.79
CA ALA A 97 19.95 1.26 19.12
C ALA A 97 19.19 2.50 19.64
N LYS A 98 18.75 3.39 18.74
CA LYS A 98 17.94 4.58 19.06
C LYS A 98 16.42 4.31 19.10
N ARG A 99 15.96 3.19 18.54
CA ARG A 99 14.56 2.74 18.50
C ARG A 99 14.50 1.20 18.64
N PRO A 100 14.60 0.69 19.87
CA PRO A 100 14.74 -0.76 20.11
C PRO A 100 13.50 -1.56 19.67
N ASN A 101 12.33 -0.93 19.56
CA ASN A 101 11.10 -1.58 19.08
C ASN A 101 10.85 -1.38 17.57
N GLY A 102 11.78 -0.76 16.84
CA GLY A 102 11.56 -0.36 15.44
C GLY A 102 10.51 0.73 15.30
N ALA A 103 9.91 0.85 14.11
CA ALA A 103 8.75 1.70 13.87
C ALA A 103 7.88 1.12 12.75
N SER A 104 6.57 1.26 12.85
CA SER A 104 5.65 0.88 11.77
C SER A 104 4.58 1.96 11.55
N ALA A 105 4.12 2.09 10.31
CA ALA A 105 3.01 2.96 9.96
C ALA A 105 2.16 2.33 8.85
N PRO A 106 0.83 2.58 8.83
CA PRO A 106 -0.07 1.97 7.87
C PRO A 106 0.23 2.43 6.43
N GLY A 107 -0.08 1.56 5.47
CA GLY A 107 -0.04 1.85 4.03
C GLY A 107 -1.11 1.03 3.33
N TRP A 108 -1.77 1.60 2.32
CA TRP A 108 -2.86 0.97 1.58
C TRP A 108 -2.37 -0.03 0.52
N SER A 109 -1.12 0.13 0.07
CA SER A 109 -0.55 -0.59 -1.08
C SER A 109 -1.34 -0.33 -2.38
N LEU A 110 -1.77 0.91 -2.60
CA LEU A 110 -2.33 1.35 -3.89
C LEU A 110 -1.32 1.13 -5.01
N ILE A 111 -0.05 1.43 -4.75
CA ILE A 111 1.10 1.18 -5.63
C ILE A 111 2.20 0.44 -4.86
N PRO A 112 3.12 -0.27 -5.55
CA PRO A 112 4.24 -0.96 -4.90
C PRO A 112 5.22 -0.04 -4.19
N ASP A 113 5.52 1.13 -4.77
CA ASP A 113 6.47 2.10 -4.22
C ASP A 113 6.16 3.53 -4.72
N ASP A 114 6.73 4.58 -4.11
CA ASP A 114 6.55 5.99 -4.51
C ASP A 114 7.58 6.48 -5.55
N THR A 115 8.34 5.55 -6.15
CA THR A 115 9.36 5.83 -7.17
C THR A 115 8.74 6.26 -8.51
N PRO A 116 9.51 6.95 -9.39
CA PRO A 116 9.01 7.44 -10.68
C PRO A 116 8.42 6.37 -11.63
N GLU A 117 8.76 5.10 -11.40
CA GLU A 117 8.20 3.96 -12.13
C GLU A 117 6.69 3.79 -11.86
N TYR A 118 6.28 3.91 -10.60
CA TYR A 118 4.90 3.68 -10.15
C TYR A 118 4.14 4.99 -9.92
N LEU A 119 4.84 6.07 -9.58
CA LEU A 119 4.27 7.39 -9.37
C LEU A 119 4.82 8.37 -10.40
N GLU A 120 4.01 8.76 -11.38
CA GLU A 120 4.47 9.68 -12.42
C GLU A 120 4.73 11.09 -11.88
N SER A 121 3.79 11.64 -11.12
CA SER A 121 3.91 12.95 -10.49
C SER A 121 2.84 13.15 -9.41
N ALA A 122 3.11 14.09 -8.51
CA ALA A 122 2.14 14.67 -7.61
C ALA A 122 2.07 16.19 -7.84
N THR A 123 0.95 16.68 -8.37
CA THR A 123 0.74 18.12 -8.51
C THR A 123 0.11 18.68 -7.24
N LEU A 124 0.51 19.89 -6.85
CA LEU A 124 0.04 20.57 -5.65
C LEU A 124 -0.65 21.89 -6.05
N ALA A 125 -1.85 22.12 -5.52
CA ALA A 125 -2.62 23.34 -5.78
C ALA A 125 -3.31 23.87 -4.52
N ILE A 126 -3.65 25.15 -4.51
CA ILE A 126 -4.58 25.75 -3.54
C ILE A 126 -5.94 25.89 -4.20
N GLY A 127 -6.97 25.34 -3.56
CA GLY A 127 -8.33 25.37 -4.07
C GLY A 127 -9.22 26.41 -3.39
N PRO A 128 -10.54 26.34 -3.60
CA PRO A 128 -11.50 27.13 -2.84
C PRO A 128 -11.44 26.78 -1.34
N LEU A 129 -12.07 27.62 -0.53
CA LEU A 129 -12.17 27.40 0.92
C LEU A 129 -12.86 26.07 1.23
N TRP A 130 -12.45 25.40 2.30
CA TRP A 130 -13.02 24.12 2.72
C TRP A 130 -14.54 24.16 2.91
N PRO A 131 -15.14 25.19 3.55
CA PRO A 131 -16.59 25.31 3.61
C PRO A 131 -17.28 25.34 2.24
N THR A 132 -16.65 25.92 1.22
CA THR A 132 -17.17 25.95 -0.16
C THR A 132 -17.13 24.56 -0.79
N VAL A 133 -16.07 23.79 -0.56
CA VAL A 133 -16.01 22.38 -1.00
C VAL A 133 -17.11 21.57 -0.34
N LEU A 134 -17.25 21.69 0.99
CA LEU A 134 -18.27 20.97 1.73
C LEU A 134 -19.68 21.31 1.23
N ALA A 135 -19.97 22.57 0.94
CA ALA A 135 -21.27 23.00 0.43
C ALA A 135 -21.66 22.33 -0.90
N GLY A 136 -20.68 21.92 -1.71
CA GLY A 136 -20.90 21.19 -2.96
C GLY A 136 -21.09 19.67 -2.81
N LEU A 137 -20.93 19.11 -1.60
CA LEU A 137 -21.01 17.67 -1.35
C LEU A 137 -22.40 17.22 -0.84
N PRO A 138 -22.78 15.94 -1.06
CA PRO A 138 -23.97 15.36 -0.48
C PRO A 138 -24.03 15.55 1.05
N ALA A 139 -25.23 15.71 1.60
CA ALA A 139 -25.44 15.95 3.04
C ALA A 139 -24.81 14.89 3.94
N ALA A 140 -24.86 13.62 3.53
CA ALA A 140 -24.27 12.50 4.26
C ALA A 140 -22.74 12.64 4.37
N ASP A 141 -22.08 13.11 3.31
CA ASP A 141 -20.63 13.26 3.25
C ASP A 141 -20.14 14.51 4.00
N ARG A 142 -20.95 15.57 4.06
CA ARG A 142 -20.58 16.80 4.77
C ARG A 142 -20.25 16.56 6.25
N ARG A 143 -21.06 15.76 6.94
CA ARG A 143 -20.92 15.56 8.40
C ARG A 143 -19.59 14.91 8.78
N ARG A 144 -19.11 13.95 7.98
CA ARG A 144 -17.82 13.27 8.24
C ARG A 144 -16.62 14.16 7.91
N LEU A 145 -16.82 15.18 7.08
CA LEU A 145 -15.73 15.99 6.51
C LEU A 145 -15.56 17.36 7.19
N VAL A 146 -16.31 17.64 8.26
CA VAL A 146 -16.14 18.87 9.04
C VAL A 146 -14.78 18.84 9.73
N SER A 147 -13.96 19.87 9.48
CA SER A 147 -12.70 20.09 10.18
C SER A 147 -12.43 21.59 10.34
N PRO A 148 -11.97 22.04 11.52
CA PRO A 148 -11.59 23.42 11.76
C PRO A 148 -10.28 23.80 11.06
N HIS A 149 -9.52 22.83 10.57
CA HIS A 149 -8.23 23.04 9.92
C HIS A 149 -8.35 23.11 8.39
N GLY A 150 -9.49 22.73 7.83
CA GLY A 150 -9.71 22.66 6.39
C GLY A 150 -9.66 21.22 5.89
N GLY A 151 -9.08 21.00 4.72
CA GLY A 151 -8.97 19.66 4.14
C GLY A 151 -8.12 19.62 2.88
N MET A 152 -8.13 18.46 2.23
CA MET A 152 -7.56 18.29 0.90
C MET A 152 -8.50 17.48 0.01
N THR A 153 -8.45 17.78 -1.28
CA THR A 153 -8.99 16.92 -2.33
C THR A 153 -7.82 16.23 -3.01
N VAL A 154 -7.87 14.90 -3.11
CA VAL A 154 -6.89 14.11 -3.83
C VAL A 154 -7.59 13.47 -5.02
N VAL A 155 -7.14 13.80 -6.22
CA VAL A 155 -7.53 13.11 -7.45
C VAL A 155 -6.43 12.12 -7.81
N ILE A 156 -6.80 10.85 -7.86
CA ILE A 156 -5.92 9.74 -8.24
C ILE A 156 -6.32 9.29 -9.64
N THR A 157 -5.36 9.27 -10.57
CA THR A 157 -5.57 8.74 -11.92
C THR A 157 -4.74 7.48 -12.11
N ASP A 158 -5.40 6.37 -12.46
CA ASP A 158 -4.76 5.15 -12.95
C ASP A 158 -4.20 5.40 -14.35
N LEU A 159 -2.89 5.24 -14.51
CA LEU A 159 -2.20 5.37 -15.79
C LEU A 159 -1.88 4.01 -16.42
N SER A 160 -2.37 2.92 -15.84
CA SER A 160 -2.21 1.60 -16.42
C SER A 160 -2.93 1.53 -17.78
N PRO A 161 -2.35 0.88 -18.80
CA PRO A 161 -3.01 0.66 -20.08
C PRO A 161 -4.37 -0.02 -19.86
N ALA A 162 -5.40 0.41 -20.59
CA ALA A 162 -6.77 -0.11 -20.47
C ALA A 162 -6.86 -1.64 -20.70
N ASP A 163 -5.91 -2.21 -21.45
CA ASP A 163 -5.94 -3.60 -21.90
C ASP A 163 -5.16 -4.60 -21.02
N LEU A 164 -4.69 -4.20 -19.84
CA LEU A 164 -3.93 -5.08 -18.94
C LEU A 164 -4.67 -5.51 -17.67
N PHE A 165 -5.99 -5.28 -17.60
CA PHE A 165 -6.82 -5.96 -16.61
C PHE A 165 -7.11 -7.40 -17.06
N THR A 166 -6.05 -8.22 -17.17
CA THR A 166 -6.22 -9.65 -16.96
C THR A 166 -6.27 -9.80 -15.44
N PRO A 167 -7.42 -10.14 -14.82
CA PRO A 167 -7.41 -10.49 -13.42
C PRO A 167 -6.33 -11.57 -13.24
N ALA A 168 -5.41 -11.36 -12.30
CA ALA A 168 -4.43 -12.38 -11.96
C ALA A 168 -5.23 -13.68 -11.77
N ALA A 169 -4.88 -14.70 -12.54
CA ALA A 169 -5.47 -16.01 -12.36
C ALA A 169 -5.38 -16.33 -10.85
N PRO A 170 -6.46 -16.82 -10.23
CA PRO A 170 -6.42 -17.19 -8.83
C PRO A 170 -5.17 -18.05 -8.64
N ALA A 171 -4.33 -17.69 -7.67
CA ALA A 171 -3.16 -18.50 -7.32
C ALA A 171 -3.63 -19.95 -7.26
N PRO A 172 -2.96 -20.88 -7.96
CA PRO A 172 -3.40 -22.27 -8.00
C PRO A 172 -3.59 -22.71 -6.56
N SER A 173 -4.82 -23.09 -6.21
CA SER A 173 -5.12 -23.57 -4.87
C SER A 173 -4.09 -24.65 -4.53
N ALA A 174 -3.59 -24.69 -3.29
CA ALA A 174 -2.59 -25.67 -2.85
C ALA A 174 -2.95 -27.12 -3.21
N ALA A 175 -4.23 -27.42 -3.40
CA ALA A 175 -4.74 -28.71 -3.90
C ALA A 175 -4.23 -29.08 -5.31
N LEU A 176 -4.03 -28.12 -6.22
CA LEU A 176 -3.53 -28.37 -7.59
C LEU A 176 -2.00 -28.53 -7.65
N ALA A 177 -1.27 -27.98 -6.67
CA ALA A 177 0.19 -28.15 -6.56
C ALA A 177 0.55 -29.55 -6.05
N CYS A 178 -0.21 -30.10 -5.09
CA CYS A 178 0.00 -31.47 -4.61
C CYS A 178 -0.23 -32.54 -5.69
N ASP A 179 -1.22 -32.38 -6.57
CA ASP A 179 -1.48 -33.32 -7.67
C ASP A 179 -0.37 -33.32 -8.72
N ARG A 180 0.22 -32.16 -9.04
CA ARG A 180 1.35 -32.07 -9.98
C ARG A 180 2.66 -32.59 -9.40
N ILE A 181 2.91 -32.37 -8.11
CA ILE A 181 4.07 -32.95 -7.43
C ILE A 181 3.93 -34.48 -7.37
N GLY A 182 2.72 -35.03 -7.18
CA GLY A 182 2.49 -36.47 -7.24
C GLY A 182 2.80 -37.11 -8.60
N GLN A 183 2.50 -36.43 -9.71
CA GLN A 183 2.80 -36.90 -11.07
C GLN A 183 4.26 -36.70 -11.50
N ALA A 184 4.99 -35.78 -10.87
CA ALA A 184 6.39 -35.49 -11.18
C ALA A 184 7.40 -36.58 -10.76
N PHE A 185 7.00 -37.56 -9.95
CA PHE A 185 7.90 -38.61 -9.43
C PHE A 185 8.00 -39.86 -10.30
N THR A 186 7.26 -39.94 -11.42
CA THR A 186 7.36 -41.07 -12.35
C THR A 186 8.30 -40.83 -13.53
N ASP A 187 8.84 -39.62 -13.68
CA ASP A 187 9.66 -39.26 -14.85
C ASP A 187 10.94 -38.52 -14.43
N ALA A 188 12.11 -39.13 -14.73
CA ALA A 188 13.42 -38.69 -14.22
C ALA A 188 13.81 -37.27 -14.66
N ALA A 189 13.20 -36.76 -15.73
CA ALA A 189 13.41 -35.39 -16.21
C ALA A 189 12.66 -34.34 -15.36
N VAL A 190 11.52 -34.68 -14.78
CA VAL A 190 10.68 -33.76 -14.00
C VAL A 190 11.21 -33.59 -12.57
N PHE A 191 11.91 -34.60 -12.04
CA PHE A 191 12.53 -34.57 -10.71
C PHE A 191 13.55 -33.44 -10.54
N ARG A 192 14.27 -33.04 -11.60
CA ARG A 192 15.22 -31.92 -11.55
C ARG A 192 14.54 -30.56 -11.41
N ILE A 193 13.38 -30.38 -12.04
CA ILE A 193 12.64 -29.11 -12.01
C ILE A 193 11.99 -28.92 -10.63
N ALA A 194 11.43 -29.99 -10.05
CA ALA A 194 10.86 -29.95 -8.70
C ALA A 194 11.91 -29.64 -7.61
N LEU A 195 13.15 -30.09 -7.77
CA LEU A 195 14.24 -29.82 -6.82
C LEU A 195 14.66 -28.35 -6.77
N GLU A 196 14.50 -27.59 -7.87
CA GLU A 196 14.81 -26.16 -7.90
C GLU A 196 13.72 -25.34 -7.20
N GLU A 197 12.43 -25.66 -7.39
CA GLU A 197 11.33 -25.00 -6.68
C GLU A 197 11.32 -25.30 -5.17
N ILE A 198 11.82 -26.47 -4.77
CA ILE A 198 11.90 -26.88 -3.36
C ILE A 198 12.99 -26.11 -2.59
N ARG A 199 14.04 -25.62 -3.26
CA ARG A 199 15.15 -24.89 -2.60
C ARG A 199 14.76 -23.53 -2.04
N ASP A 200 13.71 -22.92 -2.57
CA ASP A 200 13.26 -21.59 -2.15
C ASP A 200 12.22 -21.63 -1.02
N LEU A 201 11.88 -22.83 -0.51
CA LEU A 201 10.97 -22.99 0.62
C LEU A 201 11.69 -22.66 1.94
N ASP A 202 11.05 -21.83 2.76
CA ASP A 202 11.56 -21.50 4.09
C ASP A 202 11.67 -22.77 4.97
N PRO A 203 12.88 -23.14 5.42
CA PRO A 203 13.11 -24.36 6.21
C PRO A 203 12.42 -24.34 7.58
N ALA A 204 11.95 -23.18 8.06
CA ALA A 204 11.16 -23.10 9.29
C ALA A 204 9.76 -23.71 9.14
N THR A 205 9.24 -23.78 7.91
CA THR A 205 7.91 -24.32 7.60
C THR A 205 7.91 -25.85 7.53
N PRO A 206 6.78 -26.52 7.80
CA PRO A 206 6.68 -27.98 7.67
C PRO A 206 7.09 -28.49 6.27
N ALA A 207 6.71 -27.76 5.21
CA ALA A 207 7.09 -28.07 3.83
C ALA A 207 8.61 -27.93 3.59
N GLY A 208 9.24 -26.88 4.12
CA GLY A 208 10.69 -26.66 4.02
C GLY A 208 11.53 -27.70 4.79
N ARG A 209 11.01 -28.26 5.91
CA ARG A 209 11.69 -29.34 6.63
C ARG A 209 11.66 -30.65 5.86
N LEU A 210 10.49 -31.04 5.33
CA LEU A 210 10.34 -32.26 4.53
C LEU A 210 11.21 -32.19 3.26
N ALA A 211 11.23 -31.03 2.60
CA ALA A 211 12.13 -30.71 1.49
C ALA A 211 13.61 -30.96 1.82
N THR A 212 14.06 -30.49 2.99
CA THR A 212 15.45 -30.65 3.44
C THR A 212 15.78 -32.11 3.71
N GLU A 213 14.85 -32.90 4.25
CA GLU A 213 15.05 -34.32 4.55
C GLU A 213 15.10 -35.19 3.29
N VAL A 214 14.28 -34.87 2.28
CA VAL A 214 14.30 -35.52 0.96
C VAL A 214 15.61 -35.20 0.22
N LEU A 215 16.05 -33.93 0.25
CA LEU A 215 17.34 -33.51 -0.30
C LEU A 215 18.54 -34.17 0.38
N ALA A 216 18.44 -34.44 1.68
CA ALA A 216 19.47 -35.14 2.46
C ALA A 216 19.47 -36.67 2.24
N GLY A 217 18.57 -37.21 1.41
CA GLY A 217 18.48 -38.64 1.12
C GLY A 217 18.01 -39.48 2.30
N LYS A 218 17.42 -38.87 3.34
CA LYS A 218 17.02 -39.56 4.57
C LYS A 218 15.67 -40.27 4.44
N HIS A 219 14.85 -39.89 3.47
CA HIS A 219 13.55 -40.49 3.20
C HIS A 219 13.35 -40.75 1.70
N HIS A 220 12.98 -41.98 1.33
CA HIS A 220 12.33 -42.25 0.05
C HIS A 220 10.83 -41.97 0.21
N PRO A 221 10.28 -40.92 -0.42
CA PRO A 221 8.88 -40.58 -0.24
C PRO A 221 7.99 -41.65 -0.89
N ASN A 222 7.16 -42.31 -0.09
CA ASN A 222 5.99 -43.05 -0.57
C ASN A 222 4.81 -42.07 -0.64
N HIS A 223 4.01 -42.20 -1.71
CA HIS A 223 2.81 -41.42 -2.00
C HIS A 223 1.85 -41.20 -0.81
N ASN A 224 1.79 -42.13 0.15
CA ASN A 224 0.94 -41.99 1.34
C ASN A 224 1.45 -40.94 2.36
N HIS A 225 2.77 -40.70 2.45
CA HIS A 225 3.34 -39.75 3.42
C HIS A 225 3.10 -38.28 3.04
N MET A 226 2.96 -37.98 1.75
CA MET A 226 2.78 -36.60 1.26
C MET A 226 1.34 -36.10 1.41
N LYS A 227 0.35 -36.99 1.59
CA LYS A 227 -1.05 -36.60 1.82
C LYS A 227 -1.33 -36.12 3.24
N GLU A 228 -0.60 -36.60 4.25
CA GLU A 228 -0.79 -36.17 5.64
C GLU A 228 -0.27 -34.74 5.89
N VAL A 229 0.78 -34.31 5.18
CA VAL A 229 1.37 -32.97 5.36
C VAL A 229 0.51 -31.85 4.76
N ALA A 230 -0.40 -32.17 3.84
CA ALA A 230 -1.29 -31.20 3.20
C ALA A 230 -2.52 -30.82 4.05
N HIS A 231 -2.75 -31.49 5.18
CA HIS A 231 -3.93 -31.31 6.03
C HIS A 231 -3.66 -30.65 7.40
N VAL A 232 -2.50 -30.00 7.58
CA VAL A 232 -2.17 -29.19 8.78
C VAL A 232 -1.94 -27.73 8.42
#